data_AF-A0AAW5FII3-F1
#
_entry.id   AF-A0AAW5FII3-F1
#
_cell.length_a   1.000
_cell.length_b   1.000
_cell.length_c   1.000
_cell.angle_alpha   90.00
_cell.angle_beta   90.00
_cell.angle_gamma   90.00
#
_symmetry.space_group_name_H-M   'P 1'
#
loop_
_entity.id
_entity.type
_entity.pdbx_description
1 polymer ?
#
loop_
_entity_poly.entity_id
_entity_poly.type
_entity_poly.pdbx_seq_one_letter_code
_entity_poly.pdbx_strand_id
1 'polypeptide(L)'
;MTTAEFIAACVWPSILASALALLKARNTAAFPFVGKIVLALGLTYIGLLRFYDKSSIIAVNDVHVGLVVLGLIIVGSQLRQPPLYGSWRDQAKAFASMILIVLLGSGLAWYAGRMLFLDHLTSRLVIEGRVDRAWRSGSRRKADYLVRIAGQPVKVTAPLYERLETFRPMVRVEVGRGSNYVYDIEYLAN
;
A
#
# COMPACT_ATOMS: atom_id res chain seq x y z
N MET A 1 4.45 -14.13 14.09
CA MET A 1 3.64 -12.98 13.64
C MET A 1 4.00 -11.77 14.48
N THR A 2 4.38 -10.65 13.87
CA THR A 2 4.71 -9.40 14.57
C THR A 2 3.45 -8.60 14.91
N THR A 3 3.51 -7.69 15.89
CA THR A 3 2.38 -6.79 16.21
C THR A 3 1.97 -5.95 14.99
N ALA A 4 2.93 -5.58 14.14
CA ALA A 4 2.66 -4.86 12.89
C ALA A 4 1.87 -5.71 11.89
N GLU A 5 2.20 -7.00 11.76
CA GLU A 5 1.43 -7.96 10.92
C GLU A 5 0.01 -8.16 11.45
N PHE A 6 -0.17 -8.27 12.77
CA PHE A 6 -1.49 -8.38 13.39
C PHE A 6 -2.36 -7.16 13.11
N ILE A 7 -1.82 -5.96 13.34
CA ILE A 7 -2.54 -4.71 13.12
C ILE A 7 -2.93 -4.60 11.64
N ALA A 8 -1.99 -4.83 10.71
CA ALA A 8 -2.21 -4.81 9.27
C ALA A 8 -3.31 -5.80 8.83
N ALA A 9 -3.29 -7.03 9.34
CA ALA A 9 -4.32 -8.03 9.04
C ALA A 9 -5.73 -7.60 9.51
N CYS A 10 -5.84 -6.85 10.60
CA CYS A 10 -7.11 -6.38 11.15
C CYS A 10 -7.71 -5.16 10.41
N VAL A 11 -6.93 -4.51 9.53
CA VAL A 11 -7.33 -3.29 8.82
C VAL A 11 -8.51 -3.54 7.91
N TRP A 12 -8.40 -4.50 6.99
CA TRP A 12 -9.41 -4.72 5.95
C TRP A 12 -10.79 -5.13 6.48
N PRO A 13 -10.90 -6.04 7.47
CA PRO A 13 -12.18 -6.30 8.14
C PRO A 13 -12.79 -5.04 8.76
N SER A 14 -11.97 -4.19 9.38
CA SER A 14 -12.41 -2.93 10.00
C SER A 14 -12.89 -1.91 8.95
N ILE A 15 -12.21 -1.81 7.80
CA ILE A 15 -12.63 -0.98 6.67
C ILE A 15 -13.96 -1.47 6.10
N LEU A 16 -14.12 -2.78 5.90
CA LEU A 16 -15.37 -3.37 5.41
C LEU A 16 -16.53 -3.09 6.36
N ALA A 17 -16.33 -3.33 7.66
CA ALA A 17 -17.33 -3.03 8.68
C ALA A 17 -17.71 -1.54 8.70
N SER A 18 -16.71 -0.65 8.59
CA SER A 18 -16.91 0.80 8.53
C SER A 18 -17.69 1.23 7.28
N ALA A 19 -17.37 0.66 6.11
CA ALA A 19 -18.07 0.95 4.87
C ALA A 19 -19.54 0.50 4.94
N LEU A 20 -19.80 -0.71 5.44
CA LEU A 20 -21.16 -1.23 5.64
C LEU A 20 -21.95 -0.38 6.65
N ALA A 21 -21.31 0.02 7.76
CA ALA A 21 -21.92 0.89 8.75
C ALA A 21 -22.29 2.25 8.16
N LEU A 22 -21.41 2.87 7.37
CA LEU A 22 -21.69 4.14 6.68
C LEU A 22 -22.81 4.01 5.66
N LEU A 23 -22.82 2.94 4.87
CA LEU A 23 -23.89 2.69 3.88
C LEU A 23 -25.25 2.56 4.57
N LYS A 24 -25.32 1.82 5.68
CA LYS A 24 -26.56 1.64 6.45
C LYS A 24 -26.99 2.92 7.16
N ALA A 25 -26.03 3.68 7.70
CA ALA A 25 -26.31 4.90 8.45
C ALA A 25 -26.58 6.13 7.57
N ARG A 26 -26.28 6.09 6.27
CA ARG A 26 -26.30 7.24 5.33
C ARG A 26 -27.55 8.11 5.42
N ASN A 27 -28.73 7.52 5.56
CA ASN A 27 -30.01 8.21 5.57
C ASN A 27 -30.64 8.30 6.98
N THR A 28 -29.83 8.11 8.03
CA THR A 28 -30.30 8.07 9.42
C THR A 28 -29.68 9.21 10.22
N ALA A 29 -30.33 9.60 11.32
CA ALA A 29 -29.78 10.57 12.27
C ALA A 29 -28.46 10.11 12.93
N ALA A 30 -28.13 8.82 12.83
CA ALA A 30 -26.87 8.26 13.32
C ALA A 30 -25.66 8.55 12.39
N PHE A 31 -25.89 9.02 11.16
CA PHE A 31 -24.83 9.31 10.19
C PHE A 31 -23.66 10.15 10.74
N PRO A 32 -23.86 11.32 11.39
CA PRO A 32 -22.75 12.11 11.91
C PRO A 32 -21.96 11.39 13.00
N PHE A 33 -22.59 10.53 13.79
CA PHE A 33 -21.91 9.75 14.84
C PHE A 33 -21.07 8.61 14.22
N VAL A 34 -21.67 7.82 13.33
CA VAL A 34 -20.96 6.75 12.60
C VAL A 34 -19.83 7.34 11.76
N GLY A 35 -20.06 8.47 11.10
CA GLY A 35 -19.05 9.21 10.35
C GLY A 35 -17.85 9.61 11.20
N LYS A 36 -18.06 10.15 12.41
CA LYS A 36 -16.96 10.49 13.33
C LYS A 36 -16.17 9.26 13.78
N ILE A 37 -16.83 8.15 14.07
CA ILE A 37 -16.16 6.89 14.46
C ILE A 37 -15.27 6.39 13.32
N VAL A 38 -15.81 6.34 12.10
CA VAL A 38 -15.05 5.89 10.93
C VAL A 38 -13.89 6.85 10.61
N LEU A 39 -14.11 8.17 10.76
CA LEU A 39 -13.04 9.16 10.60
C LEU A 39 -11.93 8.96 11.64
N ALA A 40 -12.28 8.76 12.91
CA ALA A 40 -11.32 8.50 13.98
C ALA A 40 -10.51 7.24 13.70
N LEU A 41 -11.18 6.13 13.34
CA LEU A 41 -10.52 4.88 12.95
C LEU A 41 -9.57 5.08 11.76
N GLY A 42 -10.01 5.82 10.73
CA GLY A 42 -9.19 6.14 9.57
C GLY A 42 -7.94 6.97 9.92
N LEU A 43 -8.09 8.00 10.76
CA LEU A 43 -6.97 8.84 11.20
C LEU A 43 -5.99 8.07 12.08
N THR A 44 -6.50 7.25 13.01
CA THR A 44 -5.67 6.36 13.82
C THR A 44 -4.88 5.42 12.90
N TYR A 45 -5.52 4.85 11.88
CA TYR A 45 -4.85 3.99 10.92
C TYR A 45 -3.76 4.71 10.13
N ILE A 46 -4.02 5.91 9.60
CA ILE A 46 -3.00 6.72 8.91
C ILE A 46 -1.81 7.01 9.84
N GLY A 47 -2.09 7.31 11.12
CA GLY A 47 -1.08 7.49 12.14
C GLY A 47 -0.23 6.23 12.32
N LEU A 48 -0.86 5.07 12.52
CA LEU A 48 -0.18 3.77 12.68
C LEU A 48 0.64 3.40 11.44
N LEU A 49 0.12 3.67 10.24
CA LEU A 49 0.79 3.37 8.98
C LEU A 49 2.16 4.04 8.87
N ARG A 50 2.31 5.26 9.42
CA ARG A 50 3.60 5.97 9.44
C ARG A 50 4.68 5.25 10.25
N PHE A 51 4.28 4.42 11.21
CA PHE A 51 5.17 3.67 12.09
C PHE A 51 5.39 2.22 11.63
N TYR A 52 4.47 1.63 10.86
CA TYR A 52 4.49 0.20 10.51
C TYR A 52 4.77 -0.13 9.04
N ASP A 53 4.79 0.86 8.14
CA ASP A 53 4.96 0.67 6.69
C ASP A 53 6.22 -0.12 6.29
N LYS A 54 7.27 -0.14 7.12
CA LYS A 54 8.53 -0.87 6.85
C LYS A 54 8.77 -2.08 7.77
N SER A 55 7.88 -2.31 8.73
CA SER A 55 8.01 -3.40 9.71
C SER A 55 7.40 -4.70 9.21
N SER A 56 6.43 -4.62 8.29
CA SER A 56 5.68 -5.77 7.79
C SER A 56 5.43 -5.65 6.30
N ILE A 57 5.56 -6.78 5.59
CA ILE A 57 5.20 -6.84 4.17
C ILE A 57 3.69 -6.74 3.95
N ILE A 58 2.88 -7.15 4.94
CA ILE A 58 1.43 -6.98 4.93
C ILE A 58 1.10 -5.48 4.95
N ALA A 59 1.79 -4.70 5.80
CA ALA A 59 1.60 -3.25 5.85
C ALA A 59 1.99 -2.56 4.53
N VAL A 60 3.06 -3.01 3.86
CA VAL A 60 3.42 -2.50 2.52
C VAL A 60 2.29 -2.79 1.52
N ASN A 61 1.71 -3.98 1.55
CA ASN A 61 0.59 -4.34 0.66
C ASN A 61 -0.67 -3.53 0.98
N ASP A 62 -0.97 -3.28 2.25
CA ASP A 62 -2.12 -2.46 2.65
C ASP A 62 -2.04 -1.05 2.08
N VAL A 63 -0.83 -0.47 1.98
CA VAL A 63 -0.64 0.82 1.31
C VAL A 63 -1.07 0.75 -0.15
N HIS A 64 -0.63 -0.28 -0.87
CA HIS A 64 -0.98 -0.44 -2.30
C HIS A 64 -2.49 -0.66 -2.47
N VAL A 65 -3.13 -1.50 -1.65
CA VAL A 65 -4.58 -1.71 -1.73
C VAL A 65 -5.31 -0.41 -1.37
N GLY A 66 -4.84 0.33 -0.36
CA GLY A 66 -5.37 1.65 -0.01
C GLY A 66 -5.28 2.66 -1.16
N LEU A 67 -4.17 2.69 -1.89
CA LEU A 67 -4.01 3.54 -3.07
C LEU A 67 -4.96 3.14 -4.22
N VAL A 68 -5.21 1.84 -4.42
CA VAL A 68 -6.22 1.35 -5.37
C VAL A 68 -7.60 1.85 -4.98
N VAL A 69 -8.01 1.65 -3.73
CA VAL A 69 -9.31 2.10 -3.22
C VAL A 69 -9.46 3.61 -3.34
N LEU A 70 -8.44 4.38 -2.97
CA LEU A 70 -8.43 5.84 -3.11
C LEU A 70 -8.57 6.26 -4.58
N GLY A 71 -7.83 5.64 -5.50
CA GLY A 71 -7.93 5.90 -6.93
C GLY A 71 -9.35 5.65 -7.46
N LEU A 72 -9.98 4.56 -7.05
CA LEU A 72 -11.37 4.25 -7.39
C LEU A 72 -12.37 5.24 -6.80
N ILE A 73 -12.16 5.71 -5.56
CA ILE A 73 -12.99 6.75 -4.94
C ILE A 73 -12.89 8.06 -5.72
N ILE A 74 -11.68 8.46 -6.12
CA ILE A 74 -11.43 9.66 -6.92
C ILE A 74 -12.18 9.57 -8.25
N VAL A 75 -12.06 8.47 -8.97
CA VAL A 75 -12.80 8.25 -10.23
C VAL A 75 -14.31 8.24 -9.98
N GLY A 76 -14.77 7.49 -8.98
CA GLY A 76 -16.19 7.38 -8.62
C GLY A 76 -16.82 8.70 -8.18
N SER A 77 -16.03 9.64 -7.63
CA SER A 77 -16.51 10.98 -7.27
C SER A 77 -17.01 11.78 -8.48
N GLN A 78 -16.42 11.54 -9.66
CA GLN A 78 -16.78 12.25 -10.89
C GLN A 78 -18.12 11.77 -11.47
N LEU A 79 -18.58 10.56 -11.11
CA LEU A 79 -19.88 10.01 -11.53
C LEU A 79 -21.07 10.70 -10.85
N ARG A 80 -20.85 11.45 -9.77
CA ARG A 80 -21.91 12.13 -8.99
C ARG A 80 -21.97 13.63 -9.23
N GLN A 81 -21.22 14.15 -10.21
CA GLN A 81 -21.24 15.58 -10.46
C GLN A 81 -22.56 16.00 -11.12
N PRO A 82 -23.18 17.09 -10.64
CA PRO A 82 -24.38 17.63 -11.27
C PRO A 82 -24.08 18.10 -12.71
N PRO A 83 -25.10 18.17 -13.58
CA PRO A 83 -24.94 18.66 -14.94
C PRO A 83 -24.30 20.06 -14.96
N LEU A 84 -23.36 20.27 -15.89
CA LEU A 84 -22.59 21.51 -16.02
C LEU A 84 -23.44 22.60 -16.70
N TYR A 85 -23.82 23.62 -15.94
CA TYR A 85 -24.50 24.82 -16.45
C TYR A 85 -23.51 25.97 -16.65
N GLY A 86 -23.60 26.73 -17.74
CA GLY A 86 -22.77 27.90 -17.99
C GLY A 86 -22.33 28.07 -19.45
N SER A 87 -21.37 28.96 -19.69
CA SER A 87 -20.81 29.19 -21.03
C SER A 87 -19.99 28.00 -21.52
N TRP A 88 -19.83 27.86 -22.84
CA TRP A 88 -18.99 26.81 -23.46
C TRP A 88 -17.56 26.75 -22.86
N ARG A 89 -16.97 27.92 -22.55
CA ARG A 89 -15.61 27.97 -21.97
C ARG A 89 -15.57 27.42 -20.56
N ASP A 90 -16.61 27.64 -19.77
CA ASP A 90 -16.69 27.14 -18.39
C ASP A 90 -16.96 25.64 -18.38
N GLN A 91 -17.82 25.16 -19.29
CA GLN A 91 -18.04 23.74 -19.50
C GLN A 91 -16.76 23.02 -19.95
N ALA A 92 -16.01 23.58 -20.90
CA ALA A 92 -14.75 22.99 -21.36
C ALA A 92 -13.70 22.87 -20.24
N LYS A 93 -13.57 23.90 -19.39
CA LYS A 93 -12.67 23.87 -18.22
C LYS A 93 -13.10 22.80 -17.21
N ALA A 94 -14.40 22.71 -16.92
CA ALA A 94 -14.92 21.70 -16.02
C ALA A 94 -14.68 20.28 -16.56
N PHE A 95 -14.97 20.03 -17.84
CA PHE A 95 -14.66 18.75 -18.48
C PHE A 95 -13.16 18.42 -18.46
N ALA A 96 -12.29 19.37 -18.76
CA ALA A 96 -10.84 19.16 -18.68
C ALA A 96 -10.40 18.77 -17.25
N SER A 97 -10.97 19.41 -16.23
CA SER A 97 -10.71 19.07 -14.83
C SER A 97 -11.23 17.68 -14.47
N MET A 98 -12.43 17.30 -14.93
CA MET A 98 -12.99 15.96 -14.70
C MET A 98 -12.12 14.89 -15.36
N ILE A 99 -11.71 15.09 -16.61
CA ILE A 99 -10.81 14.20 -17.34
C ILE A 99 -9.49 14.04 -16.58
N LEU A 100 -8.90 15.15 -16.13
CA LEU A 100 -7.67 15.12 -15.35
C LEU A 100 -7.85 14.32 -14.05
N ILE A 101 -8.94 14.54 -13.31
CA ILE A 101 -9.22 13.82 -12.06
C ILE A 101 -9.39 12.31 -12.33
N VAL A 102 -10.12 11.94 -13.38
CA VAL A 102 -10.31 10.54 -13.78
C VAL A 102 -8.97 9.91 -14.17
N LEU A 103 -8.14 10.60 -14.96
CA LEU A 103 -6.82 10.12 -15.35
C LEU A 103 -5.90 9.93 -14.15
N LEU A 104 -5.87 10.87 -13.22
CA LEU A 104 -5.06 10.78 -12.00
C LEU A 104 -5.52 9.63 -11.10
N GLY A 105 -6.84 9.50 -10.86
CA GLY A 105 -7.40 8.41 -10.06
C GLY A 105 -7.17 7.05 -10.70
N SER A 106 -7.35 6.94 -12.03
CA SER A 106 -7.12 5.71 -12.79
C SER A 106 -5.64 5.35 -12.84
N GLY A 107 -4.76 6.32 -13.05
CA GLY A 107 -3.31 6.13 -13.03
C GLY A 107 -2.81 5.65 -11.67
N LEU A 108 -3.36 6.20 -10.57
CA LEU A 108 -3.04 5.76 -9.22
C LEU A 108 -3.49 4.31 -8.97
N ALA A 109 -4.75 3.99 -9.32
CA ALA A 109 -5.30 2.65 -9.17
C ALA A 109 -4.56 1.63 -10.03
N TRP A 110 -4.22 1.99 -11.27
CA TRP A 110 -3.43 1.17 -12.17
C TRP A 110 -2.02 0.91 -11.62
N TYR A 111 -1.31 1.97 -11.19
CA TYR A 111 0.05 1.84 -10.66
C TYR A 111 0.09 0.91 -9.45
N ALA A 112 -0.74 1.17 -8.44
CA ALA A 112 -0.76 0.38 -7.21
C ALA A 112 -1.32 -1.04 -7.46
N GLY A 113 -2.37 -1.14 -8.29
CA GLY A 113 -2.98 -2.42 -8.66
C GLY A 113 -2.02 -3.31 -9.43
N ARG A 114 -1.21 -2.75 -10.34
CA ARG A 114 -0.16 -3.48 -11.05
C ARG A 114 0.89 -4.06 -10.11
N MET A 115 1.29 -3.32 -9.06
CA MET A 115 2.24 -3.83 -8.07
C MET A 115 1.66 -5.04 -7.33
N LEU A 116 0.41 -4.96 -6.87
CA LEU A 116 -0.28 -6.07 -6.23
C LEU A 116 -0.45 -7.28 -7.15
N PHE A 117 -0.82 -7.02 -8.41
CA PHE A 117 -0.97 -8.07 -9.42
C PHE A 117 0.35 -8.81 -9.64
N LEU A 118 1.46 -8.09 -9.82
CA LEU A 118 2.76 -8.71 -10.02
C LEU A 118 3.27 -9.45 -8.78
N ASP A 119 2.95 -8.96 -7.59
CA ASP A 119 3.44 -9.58 -6.35
C ASP A 119 2.66 -10.84 -5.93
N HIS A 120 1.35 -10.90 -6.21
CA HIS A 120 0.46 -11.97 -5.72
C HIS A 120 -0.10 -12.87 -6.82
N LEU A 121 -0.24 -12.37 -8.05
CA LEU A 121 -0.87 -13.09 -9.16
C LEU A 121 0.12 -13.54 -10.22
N THR A 122 1.42 -13.30 -10.02
CA THR A 122 2.49 -13.87 -10.85
C THR A 122 3.51 -14.60 -9.99
N SER A 123 4.24 -15.55 -10.59
CA SER A 123 5.26 -16.29 -9.87
C SER A 123 6.34 -15.35 -9.33
N ARG A 124 6.62 -15.45 -8.02
CA ARG A 124 7.66 -14.65 -7.38
C ARG A 124 9.03 -14.98 -7.97
N LEU A 125 9.94 -14.02 -7.90
CA LEU A 125 11.32 -14.22 -8.31
C LEU A 125 12.05 -14.96 -7.19
N VAL A 126 12.64 -16.10 -7.50
CA VAL A 126 13.49 -16.83 -6.56
C VAL A 126 14.93 -16.41 -6.80
N ILE A 127 15.56 -15.85 -5.77
CA ILE A 127 16.99 -15.48 -5.79
C ILE A 127 17.68 -16.31 -4.73
N GLU A 128 18.72 -17.01 -5.12
CA GLU A 128 19.54 -17.81 -4.21
C GLU A 128 20.97 -17.30 -4.23
N GLY A 129 21.54 -17.10 -3.05
CA GLY A 129 22.95 -16.76 -2.91
C GLY A 129 23.30 -16.17 -1.55
N ARG A 130 24.55 -15.74 -1.44
CA ARG A 130 25.06 -15.10 -0.22
C ARG A 130 24.61 -13.65 -0.14
N VAL A 131 24.37 -13.20 1.08
CA VAL A 131 24.16 -11.78 1.39
C VAL A 131 25.50 -11.05 1.29
N ASP A 132 25.65 -10.20 0.29
CA ASP A 132 26.89 -9.47 0.02
C ASP A 132 27.00 -8.20 0.87
N ARG A 133 25.89 -7.43 0.92
CA ARG A 133 25.86 -6.10 1.51
C ARG A 133 24.45 -5.72 1.94
N ALA A 134 24.33 -5.08 3.10
CA ALA A 134 23.12 -4.41 3.55
C ALA A 134 23.37 -2.89 3.58
N TRP A 135 22.39 -2.09 3.16
CA TRP A 135 22.42 -0.64 3.31
C TRP A 135 21.02 -0.05 3.37
N ARG A 136 20.96 1.21 3.79
CA ARG A 136 19.74 2.00 3.87
C ARG A 136 19.73 3.00 2.73
N SER A 137 18.71 2.97 1.87
CA SER A 137 18.52 3.95 0.80
C SER A 137 17.64 5.09 1.28
N GLY A 138 18.21 6.29 1.46
CA GLY A 138 17.47 7.52 1.75
C GLY A 138 17.81 8.21 3.08
N SER A 139 17.11 9.30 3.36
CA SER A 139 17.19 10.05 4.63
C SER A 139 16.71 9.19 5.82
N ARG A 140 17.25 9.46 7.03
CA ARG A 140 17.01 8.77 8.32
C ARG A 140 15.53 8.45 8.62
N ARG A 141 14.56 9.17 8.02
CA ARG A 141 13.10 9.02 8.22
C ARG A 141 12.35 8.26 7.11
N LYS A 142 12.97 7.99 5.96
CA LYS A 142 12.37 7.33 4.78
C LYS A 142 13.34 6.33 4.13
N ALA A 143 14.14 5.66 4.95
CA ALA A 143 15.12 4.72 4.44
C ALA A 143 14.45 3.40 4.05
N ASP A 144 14.53 3.02 2.77
CA ASP A 144 14.26 1.64 2.35
C ASP A 144 15.44 0.78 2.83
N TYR A 145 15.12 -0.33 3.50
CA TYR A 145 16.12 -1.33 3.89
C TYR A 145 16.43 -2.20 2.68
N LEU A 146 17.67 -2.11 2.18
CA LEU A 146 18.13 -2.82 1.00
C LEU A 146 19.21 -3.82 1.37
N VAL A 147 19.11 -5.00 0.78
CA VAL A 147 20.11 -6.05 0.89
C VAL A 147 20.48 -6.52 -0.51
N ARG A 148 21.76 -6.81 -0.74
CA ARG A 148 22.25 -7.39 -1.99
C ARG A 148 22.44 -8.89 -1.78
N ILE A 149 21.73 -9.68 -2.58
CA ILE A 149 21.78 -11.15 -2.56
C ILE A 149 22.11 -11.58 -3.98
N ALA A 150 23.18 -12.36 -4.16
CA ALA A 150 23.65 -12.79 -5.47
C ALA A 150 23.83 -11.62 -6.48
N GLY A 151 24.38 -10.49 -6.00
CA GLY A 151 24.54 -9.29 -6.83
C GLY A 151 23.26 -8.46 -7.09
N GLN A 152 22.07 -8.94 -6.69
CA GLN A 152 20.79 -8.24 -6.92
C GLN A 152 20.33 -7.46 -5.67
N PRO A 153 19.98 -6.17 -5.79
CA PRO A 153 19.42 -5.39 -4.69
C PRO A 153 17.93 -5.71 -4.47
N VAL A 154 17.58 -6.17 -3.28
CA VAL A 154 16.21 -6.48 -2.85
C VAL A 154 15.81 -5.62 -1.66
N LYS A 155 14.51 -5.32 -1.55
CA LYS A 155 13.93 -4.62 -0.39
C LYS A 155 13.54 -5.63 0.68
N VAL A 156 13.82 -5.30 1.93
CA VAL A 156 13.49 -6.14 3.08
C VAL A 156 12.76 -5.33 4.14
N THR A 157 12.10 -6.01 5.07
CA THR A 157 11.56 -5.38 6.28
C THR A 157 12.67 -5.09 7.28
N ALA A 158 12.45 -4.14 8.20
CA ALA A 158 13.42 -3.81 9.25
C ALA A 158 13.95 -5.03 10.05
N PRO A 159 13.12 -5.94 10.59
CA PRO A 159 13.62 -7.08 11.36
C PRO A 159 14.37 -8.12 10.51
N LEU A 160 14.11 -8.15 9.20
CA LEU A 160 14.85 -9.02 8.28
C LEU A 160 16.21 -8.39 7.93
N TYR A 161 16.23 -7.08 7.71
CA TYR A 161 17.46 -6.31 7.48
C TYR A 161 18.48 -6.52 8.59
N GLU A 162 18.09 -6.35 9.85
CA GLU A 162 19.00 -6.47 11.00
C GLU A 162 19.63 -7.86 11.09
N ARG A 163 18.85 -8.91 10.81
CA ARG A 163 19.35 -10.29 10.77
C ARG A 163 20.32 -10.52 9.63
N LEU A 164 19.98 -10.09 8.41
CA LEU A 164 20.82 -10.29 7.24
C LEU A 164 22.11 -9.46 7.28
N GLU A 165 22.07 -8.26 7.87
CA GLU A 165 23.24 -7.41 8.08
C GLU A 165 24.24 -8.07 9.04
N THR A 166 23.73 -8.70 10.11
CA THR A 166 24.53 -9.33 11.17
C THR A 166 25.19 -10.62 10.71
N PHE A 167 24.43 -11.57 10.16
CA PHE A 167 24.92 -12.92 9.90
C PHE A 167 25.44 -13.12 8.47
N ARG A 168 24.99 -12.30 7.52
CA ARG A 168 25.25 -12.44 6.08
C ARG A 168 25.21 -13.89 5.54
N PRO A 169 24.14 -14.65 5.84
CA PRO A 169 24.07 -16.06 5.52
C PRO A 169 23.85 -16.30 4.01
N MET A 170 23.95 -17.57 3.61
CA MET A 170 23.47 -18.01 2.30
C MET A 170 21.97 -18.28 2.39
N VAL A 171 21.21 -17.62 1.52
CA VAL A 171 19.75 -17.59 1.59
C VAL A 171 19.13 -17.82 0.22
N ARG A 172 17.95 -18.42 0.22
CA ARG A 172 17.04 -18.45 -0.91
C ARG A 172 15.83 -17.59 -0.55
N VAL A 173 15.59 -16.55 -1.34
CA VAL A 173 14.51 -15.59 -1.09
C VAL A 173 13.49 -15.61 -2.21
N GLU A 174 12.22 -15.49 -1.84
CA GLU A 174 11.14 -15.18 -2.77
C GLU A 174 10.90 -13.67 -2.78
N VAL A 175 10.97 -13.06 -3.96
CA VAL A 175 10.87 -11.61 -4.14
C VAL A 175 9.69 -11.25 -5.02
N GLY A 176 8.93 -10.25 -4.59
CA GLY A 176 7.82 -9.69 -5.36
C GLY A 176 8.30 -9.01 -6.63
N ARG A 177 7.68 -9.31 -7.77
CA ARG A 177 8.05 -8.75 -9.08
C ARG A 177 7.72 -7.27 -9.21
N GLY A 178 6.69 -6.80 -8.54
CA GLY A 178 6.27 -5.40 -8.56
C GLY A 178 7.05 -4.60 -7.52
N SER A 179 6.97 -5.01 -6.27
CA SER A 179 7.50 -4.22 -5.15
C SER A 179 8.99 -4.41 -4.88
N ASN A 180 9.59 -5.49 -5.41
CA ASN A 180 10.97 -5.94 -5.13
C ASN A 180 11.21 -6.24 -3.63
N TYR A 181 10.16 -6.54 -2.87
CA TYR A 181 10.26 -6.95 -1.46
C TYR A 181 10.44 -8.46 -1.31
N VAL A 182 11.23 -8.87 -0.33
CA VAL A 182 11.35 -10.27 0.10
C VAL A 182 10.09 -10.69 0.86
N TYR A 183 9.38 -11.67 0.29
CA TYR A 183 8.17 -12.28 0.85
C TYR A 183 8.45 -13.51 1.69
N ASP A 184 9.43 -14.31 1.28
CA ASP A 184 9.84 -15.49 2.01
C ASP A 184 11.36 -15.63 1.96
N ILE A 185 11.93 -16.24 3.00
CA ILE A 185 13.36 -16.46 3.13
C ILE A 185 13.64 -17.81 3.76
N GLU A 186 14.41 -18.62 3.03
CA GLU A 186 14.95 -19.89 3.45
C GLU A 186 16.46 -19.74 3.70
N TYR A 187 16.93 -20.17 4.87
CA TYR A 187 18.35 -20.14 5.24
C TYR A 187 18.99 -21.47 4.84
N LEU A 188 19.91 -21.45 3.87
CA LEU A 188 20.50 -22.66 3.29
C LEU A 188 21.72 -23.16 4.06
N ALA A 189 22.51 -22.23 4.62
CA ALA A 189 23.64 -22.52 5.50
C ALA A 189 24.00 -21.27 6.32
N ASN A 190 24.41 -21.48 7.57
CA ASN A 190 25.07 -20.48 8.41
C ASN A 190 26.58 -20.54 8.22
#